data_AF-A0A843UN82-F1
#
_entry.id   AF-A0A843UN82-F1
#
_cell.length_a   1.000
_cell.length_b   1.000
_cell.length_c   1.000
_cell.angle_alpha   90.00
_cell.angle_beta   90.00
_cell.angle_gamma   90.00
#
_symmetry.space_group_name_H-M   'P 1'
#
loop_
_entity.id
_entity.type
_entity.pdbx_description
1 polymer ?
#
loop_
_entity_poly.entity_id
_entity_poly.type
_entity_poly.pdbx_seq_one_letter_code
_entity_poly.pdbx_strand_id
1 'polypeptide(L)' 'MWDKLKLIYEGTSKVKEIKANILVHEYEMFKMSPVETISDMFARLSNITNGLKALGKNYMDTEIVHKVLRSLPQA' A
#
# COMPACT_ATOMS: atom_id res chain seq x y z
N MET A 1 -15.75 -25.84 -19.22
CA MET A 1 -14.35 -25.34 -19.33
C MET A 1 -14.28 -23.83 -19.06
N TRP A 2 -15.19 -23.03 -19.64
CA TRP A 2 -15.29 -21.57 -19.47
C TRP A 2 -15.55 -21.12 -18.02
N ASP A 3 -16.39 -21.82 -17.27
CA ASP A 3 -16.71 -21.43 -15.88
C ASP A 3 -15.51 -21.51 -14.94
N LYS A 4 -14.60 -22.47 -15.16
CA LYS A 4 -13.35 -22.58 -14.38
C LYS A 4 -12.41 -21.41 -14.67
N LEU A 5 -12.25 -21.04 -15.95
CA LEU A 5 -11.46 -19.87 -16.36
C LEU A 5 -12.04 -18.58 -15.80
N LYS A 6 -13.37 -18.43 -15.85
CA LYS A 6 -14.08 -17.28 -15.30
C LYS A 6 -13.91 -17.20 -13.79
N LEU A 7 -14.04 -18.31 -13.07
CA LEU A 7 -13.87 -18.36 -11.61
C LEU A 7 -12.42 -18.09 -11.18
N ILE A 8 -11.42 -18.58 -11.93
CA ILE A 8 -10.00 -18.27 -11.70
C ILE A 8 -9.72 -16.79 -11.97
N TYR A 9 -10.25 -16.24 -13.06
CA TYR A 9 -10.03 -14.83 -13.42
C TYR A 9 -10.74 -13.88 -12.45
N GLU A 10 -12.01 -14.12 -12.13
CA GLU A 10 -12.77 -13.39 -11.11
C GLU A 10 -12.15 -13.56 -9.72
N GLY A 11 -11.66 -14.75 -9.37
CA GLY A 11 -10.90 -15.00 -8.14
C GLY A 11 -9.59 -14.21 -8.11
N THR A 12 -8.86 -14.17 -9.22
CA THR A 12 -7.63 -13.37 -9.36
C THR A 12 -7.93 -11.87 -9.27
N SER A 13 -9.03 -11.41 -9.85
CA SER A 13 -9.49 -10.02 -9.80
C SER A 13 -9.88 -9.63 -8.38
N LYS A 14 -10.70 -10.45 -7.70
CA LYS A 14 -11.11 -10.24 -6.30
C LYS A 14 -9.91 -10.24 -5.37
N VAL A 15 -8.96 -11.16 -5.55
CA VAL A 15 -7.73 -11.19 -4.74
C VAL A 15 -6.88 -9.94 -4.94
N LYS A 16 -6.75 -9.45 -6.18
CA LYS A 16 -6.05 -8.18 -6.47
C LYS A 16 -6.74 -6.99 -5.80
N GLU A 17 -8.07 -6.94 -5.85
CA GLU A 17 -8.86 -5.88 -5.22
C GLU A 17 -8.75 -5.91 -3.70
N ILE A 18 -8.89 -7.08 -3.07
CA ILE A 18 -8.70 -7.25 -1.62
C ILE A 18 -7.30 -6.81 -1.21
N LYS A 19 -6.27 -7.24 -1.95
CA LYS A 19 -4.88 -6.84 -1.68
C LYS A 19 -4.69 -5.33 -1.82
N ALA A 20 -5.29 -4.71 -2.83
CA ALA A 20 -5.25 -3.26 -3.00
C ALA A 20 -5.92 -2.53 -1.83
N ASN A 21 -7.06 -3.02 -1.34
CA ASN A 21 -7.77 -2.43 -0.22
C ASN A 21 -6.98 -2.56 1.09
N ILE A 22 -6.34 -3.71 1.33
CA ILE A 22 -5.45 -3.90 2.49
C ILE A 22 -4.30 -2.90 2.44
N LEU A 23 -3.61 -2.80 1.30
CA LEU A 23 -2.49 -1.87 1.15
C LEU A 23 -2.90 -0.40 1.26
N VAL A 24 -4.10 -0.03 0.76
CA VAL A 24 -4.64 1.32 0.95
C VAL A 24 -4.88 1.58 2.43
N HIS A 25 -5.47 0.62 3.15
CA HIS A 25 -5.69 0.76 4.58
C HIS A 25 -4.37 0.89 5.36
N GLU A 26 -3.35 0.07 5.04
CA GLU A 26 -2.01 0.19 5.61
C GLU A 26 -1.38 1.55 5.31
N TYR A 27 -1.54 2.05 4.08
CA TYR A 27 -1.08 3.39 3.71
C TYR A 27 -1.80 4.46 4.51
N GLU A 28 -3.12 4.43 4.63
CA GLU A 28 -3.91 5.42 5.38
C GLU A 28 -3.55 5.43 6.88
N MET A 29 -3.39 4.25 7.48
CA MET A 29 -3.03 4.09 8.89
C MET A 29 -1.53 4.24 9.16
N PHE A 30 -0.72 4.43 8.12
CA PHE A 30 0.74 4.52 8.25
C PHE A 30 1.17 5.61 9.22
N LYS A 31 1.91 5.21 10.25
CA LYS A 31 2.55 6.06 11.25
C LYS A 31 3.93 5.51 11.58
N MET A 32 4.83 6.39 11.98
CA MET A 32 6.15 5.99 12.46
C MET A 32 6.02 5.31 13.83
N SER A 33 6.66 4.16 13.97
CA SER A 33 6.82 3.42 15.23
C SER A 33 7.88 4.09 16.11
N PRO A 34 7.71 4.12 17.45
CA PRO A 34 8.67 4.77 18.34
C PRO A 34 10.05 4.08 18.37
N VAL A 35 10.15 2.83 17.91
CA VAL A 35 11.38 2.04 17.91
C VAL A 35 12.00 1.87 16.53
N GLU A 36 11.35 2.37 15.46
CA GLU A 36 11.89 2.25 14.11
C GLU A 36 12.74 3.46 13.74
N THR A 37 13.76 3.26 12.90
CA THR A 37 14.52 4.40 12.35
C THR A 37 13.74 5.06 11.22
N ILE A 38 14.11 6.30 10.87
CA ILE A 38 13.53 6.99 9.70
C ILE A 38 13.74 6.16 8.42
N SER A 39 14.89 5.51 8.26
CA SER A 39 15.17 4.65 7.12
C SER A 39 14.24 3.44 7.06
N ASP A 40 13.98 2.79 8.21
CA ASP A 40 13.06 1.65 8.29
C ASP A 40 11.62 2.06 7.95
N MET A 41 11.19 3.22 8.46
CA MET A 41 9.90 3.82 8.15
C MET A 41 9.77 4.07 6.63
N PHE A 42 10.78 4.67 5.99
CA PHE A 42 10.76 4.90 4.54
C PHE A 42 10.75 3.61 3.74
N ALA A 43 11.48 2.57 4.15
CA ALA A 43 11.47 1.27 3.49
C ALA A 43 10.08 0.61 3.55
N ARG A 44 9.42 0.66 4.71
CA ARG A 44 8.03 0.19 4.88
C ARG A 44 7.06 0.95 3.99
N LEU A 45 7.12 2.28 3.99
CA LEU A 45 6.26 3.11 3.14
C LEU A 45 6.47 2.80 1.66
N SER A 46 7.73 2.65 1.24
CA SER A 46 8.11 2.31 -0.14
C SER A 46 7.55 0.96 -0.56
N ASN A 47 7.57 -0.03 0.33
CA ASN A 47 6.98 -1.35 0.05
C ASN A 47 5.47 -1.26 -0.19
N ILE A 48 4.76 -0.45 0.60
CA ILE A 48 3.32 -0.22 0.45
C ILE A 48 3.02 0.49 -0.88
N THR A 49 3.71 1.59 -1.18
CA THR A 49 3.48 2.37 -2.41
C THR A 49 3.85 1.56 -3.66
N ASN A 50 4.91 0.74 -3.60
CA ASN A 50 5.27 -0.16 -4.70
C ASN A 50 4.24 -1.27 -4.90
N GLY A 51 3.68 -1.81 -3.82
CA GLY A 51 2.59 -2.78 -3.88
C GLY A 51 1.33 -2.20 -4.51
N LEU A 52 0.97 -0.97 -4.15
CA LEU A 52 -0.16 -0.24 -4.73
C LEU A 52 0.06 0.07 -6.21
N LYS A 53 1.27 0.51 -6.58
CA LYS A 53 1.68 0.76 -7.97
C LYS A 53 1.55 -0.51 -8.83
N ALA A 54 1.98 -1.66 -8.31
CA ALA A 54 1.83 -2.95 -9.00
C ALA A 54 0.35 -3.37 -9.21
N LEU A 55 -0.56 -2.81 -8.42
CA LEU A 55 -2.01 -3.02 -8.53
C LEU A 55 -2.72 -1.88 -9.30
N GLY A 56 -1.96 -0.96 -9.90
CA GLY A 56 -2.48 0.15 -10.71
C GLY A 56 -2.92 1.39 -9.91
N LYS A 57 -2.64 1.44 -8.60
CA LYS A 57 -2.87 2.63 -7.76
C LYS A 57 -1.57 3.38 -7.54
N ASN A 58 -1.39 4.50 -8.24
CA ASN A 58 -0.20 5.34 -8.11
C ASN A 58 -0.50 6.55 -7.23
N TYR A 59 0.50 6.93 -6.42
CA TYR A 59 0.51 8.17 -5.64
C TYR A 59 1.60 9.08 -6.20
N MET A 60 1.33 10.38 -6.23
CA MET A 60 2.30 11.38 -6.60
C MET A 60 3.35 11.53 -5.51
N ASP A 61 4.57 11.92 -5.88
CA ASP A 61 5.66 12.15 -4.93
C ASP A 61 5.27 13.18 -3.87
N THR A 62 4.48 14.20 -4.23
CA THR A 62 3.94 15.19 -3.29
C THR A 62 3.01 14.58 -2.24
N GLU A 63 2.19 13.60 -2.62
CA GLU A 63 1.31 12.88 -1.69
C GLU A 63 2.12 12.00 -0.73
N ILE A 64 3.17 11.36 -1.23
CA ILE A 64 4.07 10.53 -0.43
C ILE A 64 4.84 11.40 0.56
N VAL A 65 5.37 12.56 0.13
CA VAL A 65 6.07 13.51 1.02
C VAL A 65 5.13 14.02 2.11
N HIS A 66 3.92 14.46 1.76
CA HIS A 66 2.93 14.87 2.75
C HIS A 66 2.57 13.74 3.72
N LYS A 67 2.53 12.50 3.23
CA LYS A 67 2.26 11.34 4.07
C LYS A 67 3.37 11.13 5.10
N VAL A 68 4.63 11.17 4.67
CA VAL A 68 5.79 11.08 5.57
C VAL A 68 5.72 12.14 6.66
N LEU A 69 5.53 13.41 6.29
CA LEU A 69 5.49 14.52 7.24
C LEU A 69 4.39 14.34 8.30
N ARG A 70 3.24 13.77 7.94
CA ARG A 70 2.14 13.49 8.88
C ARG A 70 2.35 12.25 9.74
N SER A 71 3.23 11.35 9.32
CA SER A 71 3.50 10.08 10.00
C SER A 71 4.64 10.18 11.02
N LEU A 72 5.44 11.25 10.97
CA LEU A 72 6.48 11.53 11.96
C LEU A 72 5.88 11.80 13.35
N PRO A 73 6.53 11.37 14.44
CA PRO A 73 6.11 11.70 15.79
C PRO A 73 6.20 13.22 16.00
N GLN A 74 5.20 13.79 16.68
CA GLN A 74 5.26 15.19 17.09
C GLN A 74 6.39 15.34 18.12
N ALA A 75 7.26 16.32 17.89
CA ALA A 75 8.33 16.72 18.79
C ALA A 75 7.77 17.37 20.07
#